data_AF-A0A9D1FJ97-F1
#
_entry.id   AF-A0A9D1FJ97-F1
#
_cell.length_a   1.000
_cell.length_b   1.000
_cell.length_c   1.000
_cell.angle_alpha   90.00
_cell.angle_beta   90.00
_cell.angle_gamma   90.00
#
_symmetry.space_group_name_H-M   'P 1'
#
loop_
_entity.id
_entity.type
_entity.pdbx_description
1 polymer ?
#
loop_
_entity_poly.entity_id
_entity_poly.type
_entity_poly.pdbx_seq_one_letter_code
_entity_poly.pdbx_strand_id
1 'polypeptide(L)'
;MPRIIRNTMLNYIPKALPEMKNPDMRRIFDFNNNEIKKGKIVYLCQREIRAKDNMALDFAKKLKRELNLPLRVIHRREHFLYKQKENFIKKQINIAKEEFEKKEIEFEIFRGTKAALKEYLKEIQTSVLIIDFNPIENYEYLLDVPFKIFEIDGHNIIPSRLLSDKQEFGASTIRKKIYLKIADFLYEPNEPFVPSNQADMTLVDFIENKL
;
A
#
# COMPACT_ATOMS: atom_id res chain seq x y z
N MET A 1 13.57 -25.54 -16.44
CA MET A 1 13.27 -25.09 -15.07
C MET A 1 12.84 -26.30 -14.24
N PRO A 2 13.34 -26.46 -13.00
CA PRO A 2 12.92 -27.55 -12.13
C PRO A 2 11.40 -27.53 -11.89
N ARG A 3 10.80 -28.72 -11.77
CA ARG A 3 9.36 -28.86 -11.52
C ARG A 3 9.05 -28.38 -10.11
N ILE A 4 8.35 -27.26 -9.99
CA ILE A 4 7.89 -26.75 -8.70
C ILE A 4 6.83 -27.69 -8.11
N ILE A 5 7.14 -28.27 -6.96
CA ILE A 5 6.26 -29.15 -6.19
C ILE A 5 5.32 -28.28 -5.34
N ARG A 6 4.04 -28.66 -5.24
CA ARG A 6 3.09 -27.94 -4.36
C ARG A 6 3.57 -27.97 -2.91
N ASN A 7 3.28 -26.91 -2.17
CA ASN A 7 3.57 -26.79 -0.73
C ASN A 7 5.07 -26.84 -0.39
N THR A 8 5.93 -26.40 -1.32
CA THR A 8 7.40 -26.33 -1.12
C THR A 8 7.93 -24.89 -1.10
N MET A 9 7.07 -23.92 -0.81
CA MET A 9 7.42 -22.48 -0.87
C MET A 9 8.66 -22.14 -0.02
N LEU A 10 8.84 -22.81 1.13
CA LEU A 10 9.99 -22.60 2.01
C LEU A 10 11.33 -22.93 1.34
N ASN A 11 11.35 -23.77 0.29
CA ASN A 11 12.56 -24.06 -0.48
C ASN A 11 12.99 -22.89 -1.38
N TYR A 12 12.12 -21.88 -1.53
CA TYR A 12 12.32 -20.71 -2.38
C TYR A 12 12.42 -19.42 -1.56
N ILE A 13 12.51 -19.53 -0.23
CA ILE A 13 12.66 -18.40 0.69
C ILE A 13 13.99 -18.58 1.42
N PRO A 14 14.82 -17.54 1.57
CA PRO A 14 16.06 -17.65 2.33
C PRO A 14 15.76 -17.96 3.82
N LYS A 15 16.68 -18.67 4.48
CA LYS A 15 16.53 -19.03 5.90
C LYS A 15 16.43 -17.79 6.83
N ALA A 16 17.07 -16.70 6.43
CA ALA A 16 16.98 -15.42 7.09
C ALA A 16 16.45 -14.40 6.07
N LEU A 17 15.38 -13.71 6.43
CA LEU A 17 14.81 -12.66 5.60
C LEU A 17 15.60 -11.36 5.81
N PRO A 18 15.83 -10.59 4.73
CA PRO A 18 16.45 -9.28 4.86
C PRO A 18 15.49 -8.28 5.52
N GLU A 19 16.03 -7.41 6.36
CA GLU A 19 15.31 -6.25 6.88
C GLU A 19 14.98 -5.25 5.76
N MET A 20 13.79 -4.65 5.81
CA MET A 20 13.39 -3.66 4.83
C MET A 20 13.97 -2.26 5.11
N LYS A 21 15.19 -2.00 4.65
CA LYS A 21 15.86 -0.71 4.89
C LYS A 21 15.27 0.49 4.14
N ASN A 22 14.62 0.27 3.00
CA ASN A 22 14.04 1.32 2.16
C ASN A 22 12.80 0.77 1.41
N PRO A 23 11.86 1.64 0.99
CA PRO A 23 10.79 1.22 0.10
C PRO A 23 11.38 0.64 -1.18
N ASP A 24 10.96 -0.57 -1.53
CA ASP A 24 11.43 -1.28 -2.71
C ASP A 24 10.97 -0.53 -3.97
N MET A 25 11.93 0.06 -4.69
CA MET A 25 11.65 0.91 -5.85
C MET A 25 10.92 0.17 -6.97
N ARG A 26 11.00 -1.17 -7.01
CA ARG A 26 10.30 -2.02 -7.99
C ARG A 26 8.78 -2.01 -7.79
N ARG A 27 8.27 -1.46 -6.68
CA ARG A 27 6.84 -1.33 -6.38
C ARG A 27 6.23 -0.01 -6.85
N ILE A 28 7.07 0.92 -7.30
CA ILE A 28 6.70 2.30 -7.63
C ILE A 28 6.51 2.38 -9.14
N PHE A 29 5.34 2.81 -9.56
CA PHE A 29 4.98 2.98 -10.97
C PHE A 29 4.60 4.42 -11.24
N ASP A 30 5.08 4.97 -12.36
CA ASP A 30 4.61 6.25 -12.87
C ASP A 30 3.17 6.09 -13.36
N PHE A 31 2.22 6.78 -12.72
CA PHE A 31 0.84 6.84 -13.20
C PHE A 31 0.69 7.91 -14.30
N ASN A 32 1.52 8.95 -14.27
CA ASN A 32 1.62 9.95 -15.32
C ASN A 32 3.07 10.41 -15.55
N ASN A 33 3.29 11.17 -16.62
CA ASN A 33 4.61 11.68 -17.01
C ASN A 33 4.84 13.15 -16.62
N ASN A 34 4.05 13.69 -15.68
CA ASN A 34 4.21 15.07 -15.24
C ASN A 34 5.51 15.25 -14.45
N GLU A 35 6.03 16.47 -14.42
CA GLU A 35 7.19 16.81 -13.61
C GLU A 35 6.82 17.10 -12.15
N ILE A 36 7.78 16.87 -11.25
CA ILE A 36 7.67 17.25 -9.84
C ILE A 36 7.91 18.75 -9.71
N LYS A 37 6.97 19.46 -9.09
CA LYS A 37 7.01 20.93 -8.89
C LYS A 37 7.25 21.27 -7.42
N LYS A 38 7.26 22.56 -7.08
CA LYS A 38 7.12 22.99 -5.66
C LYS A 38 5.68 22.76 -5.19
N GLY A 39 5.50 22.41 -3.93
CA GLY A 39 4.17 22.15 -3.37
C GLY A 39 4.20 21.13 -2.24
N LYS A 40 3.13 20.34 -2.11
CA LYS A 40 2.99 19.29 -1.10
C LYS A 40 3.09 17.90 -1.70
N ILE A 41 3.66 16.96 -0.95
CA ILE A 41 3.49 15.53 -1.22
C ILE A 41 2.20 15.11 -0.54
N VAL A 42 1.32 14.45 -1.29
CA VAL A 42 0.06 13.92 -0.80
C VAL A 42 0.05 12.42 -0.98
N TYR A 43 -0.13 11.67 0.10
CA TYR A 43 -0.45 10.25 0.03
C TYR A 43 -1.97 10.08 0.15
N LEU A 44 -2.60 9.61 -0.92
CA LEU A 44 -4.01 9.25 -0.96
C LEU A 44 -4.17 7.79 -0.52
N CYS A 45 -4.30 7.62 0.80
CA CYS A 45 -4.47 6.32 1.46
C CYS A 45 -5.89 5.80 1.24
N GLN A 46 -6.08 4.82 0.36
CA GLN A 46 -7.40 4.31 -0.02
C GLN A 46 -7.56 2.82 0.23
N ARG A 47 -6.66 2.01 -0.32
CA ARG A 47 -6.70 0.55 -0.20
C ARG A 47 -5.94 0.10 1.04
N GLU A 48 -4.88 0.83 1.39
CA GLU A 48 -3.97 0.49 2.47
C GLU A 48 -4.21 1.33 3.72
N ILE A 49 -5.43 1.26 4.29
CA ILE A 49 -5.87 2.06 5.47
C ILE A 49 -5.18 1.56 6.76
N ARG A 50 -3.86 1.74 6.84
CA ARG A 50 -3.00 1.35 7.97
C ARG A 50 -1.73 2.20 7.97
N ALA A 51 -1.18 2.49 9.15
CA ALA A 51 0.08 3.22 9.27
C ALA A 51 1.32 2.29 9.39
N LYS A 52 1.10 1.05 9.82
CA LYS A 52 2.13 0.00 9.94
C LYS A 52 2.25 -0.78 8.62
N ASP A 53 3.48 -1.15 8.27
CA ASP A 53 3.82 -1.95 7.08
C ASP A 53 3.15 -1.41 5.80
N ASN A 54 3.28 -0.10 5.58
CA ASN A 54 2.66 0.62 4.46
C ASN A 54 3.75 1.20 3.55
N MET A 55 3.96 0.54 2.40
CA MET A 55 5.00 0.89 1.43
C MET A 55 4.77 2.27 0.80
N ALA A 56 3.51 2.64 0.56
CA ALA A 56 3.16 3.94 0.00
C ALA A 56 3.50 5.08 0.96
N LEU A 57 3.25 4.87 2.26
CA LEU A 57 3.65 5.80 3.31
C LEU A 57 5.17 5.91 3.44
N ASP A 58 5.90 4.79 3.39
CA ASP A 58 7.36 4.79 3.46
C ASP A 58 8.00 5.51 2.28
N PHE A 59 7.45 5.31 1.07
CA PHE A 59 7.84 6.08 -0.10
C PHE A 59 7.52 7.57 0.05
N ALA A 60 6.36 7.92 0.58
CA ALA A 60 5.99 9.32 0.83
C ALA A 60 6.95 10.01 1.81
N LYS A 61 7.35 9.31 2.88
CA LYS A 61 8.37 9.78 3.83
C LYS A 61 9.75 9.91 3.20
N LYS A 62 10.14 8.99 2.31
CA LYS A 62 11.38 9.08 1.54
C LYS A 62 11.38 10.35 0.67
N LEU A 63 10.33 10.56 -0.12
CA LEU A 63 10.21 11.76 -0.97
C LEU A 63 10.18 13.06 -0.16
N LYS A 64 9.49 13.08 1.00
CA LYS A 64 9.50 14.24 1.92
C LYS A 64 10.93 14.63 2.30
N ARG A 65 11.77 13.64 2.66
CA ARG A 65 13.17 13.87 3.04
C ARG A 65 14.01 14.34 1.85
N GLU A 66 13.86 13.70 0.69
CA GLU A 66 14.69 14.00 -0.49
C GLU A 66 14.35 15.35 -1.13
N LEU A 67 13.07 15.70 -1.18
CA LEU A 67 12.60 16.93 -1.81
C LEU A 67 12.43 18.09 -0.83
N ASN A 68 12.55 17.83 0.48
CA ASN A 68 12.25 18.76 1.56
C ASN A 68 10.87 19.43 1.42
N LEU A 69 9.85 18.63 1.09
CA LEU A 69 8.47 19.09 0.91
C LEU A 69 7.56 18.56 2.03
N PRO A 70 6.54 19.33 2.45
CA PRO A 70 5.56 18.86 3.44
C PRO A 70 4.77 17.64 2.91
N LEU A 71 4.47 16.70 3.81
CA LEU A 71 3.68 15.50 3.54
C LEU A 71 2.31 15.63 4.19
N ARG A 72 1.25 15.32 3.44
CA ARG A 72 -0.12 15.12 3.96
C ARG A 72 -0.61 13.73 3.62
N VAL A 73 -1.34 13.11 4.53
CA VAL A 73 -2.04 11.85 4.26
C VAL A 73 -3.53 12.14 4.19
N ILE A 74 -4.17 11.77 3.09
CA ILE A 74 -5.60 11.99 2.83
C ILE A 74 -6.26 10.65 2.58
N HIS A 75 -7.39 10.40 3.23
CA HIS A 75 -8.28 9.30 2.91
C HIS A 75 -9.63 9.85 2.42
N ARG A 76 -9.98 9.58 1.16
CA ARG A 76 -11.33 9.86 0.66
C ARG A 76 -12.29 8.81 1.19
N ARG A 77 -13.20 9.21 2.08
CA ARG A 77 -14.20 8.31 2.62
C ARG A 77 -15.26 7.99 1.56
N GLU A 78 -15.52 6.71 1.37
CA GLU A 78 -16.65 6.22 0.59
C GLU A 78 -17.89 5.99 1.47
N HIS A 79 -19.05 5.96 0.83
CA HIS A 79 -20.31 5.58 1.45
C HIS A 79 -20.76 4.23 0.91
N PHE A 80 -20.97 3.28 1.81
CA PHE A 80 -21.45 1.94 1.48
C PHE A 80 -22.93 1.79 1.86
N LEU A 81 -23.74 1.24 0.94
CA LEU A 81 -25.16 0.96 1.20
C LEU A 81 -25.35 -0.07 2.32
N TYR A 82 -24.44 -1.05 2.41
CA TYR A 82 -24.52 -2.09 3.42
C TYR A 82 -23.98 -1.58 4.77
N LYS A 83 -24.88 -1.41 5.74
CA LYS A 83 -24.59 -0.81 7.06
C LYS A 83 -23.44 -1.49 7.81
N GLN A 84 -23.32 -2.83 7.76
CA GLN A 84 -22.24 -3.52 8.45
C GLN A 84 -20.88 -3.18 7.84
N LYS A 85 -20.78 -3.13 6.50
CA LYS A 85 -19.56 -2.71 5.78
C LYS A 85 -19.23 -1.25 6.09
N GLU A 86 -20.22 -0.36 6.02
CA GLU A 86 -20.07 1.06 6.35
C GLU A 86 -19.56 1.27 7.78
N ASN A 87 -20.11 0.53 8.76
CA ASN A 87 -19.67 0.59 10.15
C ASN A 87 -18.26 0.03 10.34
N PHE A 88 -17.95 -1.11 9.71
CA PHE A 88 -16.62 -1.70 9.75
C PHE A 88 -15.56 -0.75 9.20
N ILE A 89 -15.77 -0.21 7.99
CA ILE A 89 -14.81 0.71 7.37
C ILE A 89 -14.64 2.00 8.19
N LYS A 90 -15.72 2.57 8.75
CA LYS A 90 -15.60 3.71 9.68
C LYS A 90 -14.71 3.40 10.87
N LYS A 91 -14.90 2.22 11.49
CA LYS A 91 -14.07 1.77 12.61
C LYS A 91 -12.60 1.67 12.18
N GLN A 92 -12.32 1.07 11.04
CA GLN A 92 -10.95 0.94 10.52
C GLN A 92 -10.31 2.30 10.21
N ILE A 93 -11.05 3.25 9.64
CA ILE A 93 -10.56 4.62 9.38
C ILE A 93 -10.17 5.31 10.71
N ASN A 94 -10.98 5.15 11.76
CA ASN A 94 -10.68 5.74 13.07
C ASN A 94 -9.43 5.12 13.69
N ILE A 95 -9.30 3.78 13.64
CA ILE A 95 -8.10 3.08 14.11
C ILE A 95 -6.86 3.57 13.37
N ALA A 96 -6.90 3.62 12.04
CA ALA A 96 -5.78 4.11 11.25
C ALA A 96 -5.45 5.56 11.61
N LYS A 97 -6.45 6.43 11.75
CA LYS A 97 -6.24 7.82 12.17
C LYS A 97 -5.44 7.90 13.49
N GLU A 98 -5.83 7.13 14.50
CA GLU A 98 -5.09 7.07 15.77
C GLU A 98 -3.64 6.56 15.59
N GLU A 99 -3.41 5.58 14.71
CA GLU A 99 -2.06 5.09 14.41
C GLU A 99 -1.19 6.13 13.69
N PHE A 100 -1.77 6.89 12.76
CA PHE A 100 -1.08 7.97 12.08
C PHE A 100 -0.75 9.13 13.04
N GLU A 101 -1.68 9.49 13.92
CA GLU A 101 -1.48 10.53 14.95
C GLU A 101 -0.36 10.14 15.93
N LYS A 102 -0.29 8.87 16.36
CA LYS A 102 0.85 8.35 17.17
C LYS A 102 2.21 8.48 16.48
N LYS A 103 2.23 8.55 15.14
CA LYS A 103 3.43 8.76 14.33
C LYS A 103 3.64 10.24 13.96
N GLU A 104 2.87 11.16 14.55
CA GLU A 104 2.90 12.60 14.26
C GLU A 104 2.60 12.94 12.79
N ILE A 105 1.74 12.15 12.15
CA ILE A 105 1.32 12.34 10.76
C ILE A 105 -0.16 12.69 10.76
N GLU A 106 -0.49 13.86 10.21
CA GLU A 106 -1.88 14.27 10.02
C GLU A 106 -2.57 13.35 9.01
N PHE A 107 -3.69 12.75 9.43
CA PHE A 107 -4.56 11.90 8.60
C PHE A 107 -5.90 12.59 8.35
N GLU A 108 -6.03 13.21 7.18
CA GLU A 108 -7.23 13.94 6.79
C GLU A 108 -8.28 13.00 6.19
N ILE A 109 -9.52 13.11 6.67
CA ILE A 109 -10.67 12.39 6.09
C ILE A 109 -11.42 13.34 5.15
N PHE A 110 -11.21 13.16 3.84
CA PHE A 110 -11.89 13.94 2.82
C PHE A 110 -13.29 13.35 2.54
N ARG A 111 -14.32 14.20 2.64
CA ARG A 111 -15.73 13.84 2.39
C ARG A 111 -16.21 14.58 1.15
N GLY A 112 -16.06 13.96 0.00
CA GLY A 112 -16.47 14.54 -1.27
C GLY A 112 -16.39 13.54 -2.40
N THR A 113 -16.88 13.96 -3.56
CA THR A 113 -16.78 13.18 -4.80
C THR A 113 -15.33 13.12 -5.29
N LYS A 114 -15.03 12.21 -6.21
CA LYS A 114 -13.70 12.16 -6.87
C LYS A 114 -13.37 13.46 -7.60
N ALA A 115 -14.36 14.10 -8.22
CA ALA A 115 -14.20 15.40 -8.86
C ALA A 115 -13.85 16.49 -7.84
N ALA A 116 -14.54 16.53 -6.70
CA ALA A 116 -14.21 17.48 -5.62
C ALA A 116 -12.81 17.21 -5.04
N LEU A 117 -12.40 15.94 -4.92
CA LEU A 117 -11.04 15.59 -4.50
C LEU A 117 -10.00 16.10 -5.50
N LYS A 118 -10.23 15.96 -6.81
CA LYS A 118 -9.33 16.47 -7.86
C LYS A 118 -9.08 17.97 -7.68
N GLU A 119 -10.14 18.75 -7.50
CA GLU A 119 -10.04 20.20 -7.34
C GLU A 119 -9.37 20.57 -6.01
N TYR A 120 -9.72 19.88 -4.92
CA TYR A 120 -9.07 20.07 -3.63
C TYR A 120 -7.55 19.80 -3.67
N LEU A 121 -7.13 18.74 -4.36
CA LEU A 121 -5.71 18.42 -4.54
C LEU A 121 -4.95 19.54 -5.29
N LYS A 122 -5.60 20.20 -6.25
CA LYS A 122 -5.03 21.37 -6.93
C LYS A 122 -4.96 22.58 -6.00
N GLU A 123 -6.02 22.85 -5.26
CA GLU A 123 -6.14 23.97 -4.32
C GLU A 123 -5.03 23.94 -3.26
N ILE A 124 -4.74 22.76 -2.69
CA ILE A 124 -3.68 22.62 -1.68
C ILE A 124 -2.26 22.61 -2.27
N GLN A 125 -2.11 22.89 -3.57
CA GLN A 125 -0.83 22.94 -4.30
C GLN A 125 -0.07 21.61 -4.20
N THR A 126 -0.74 20.51 -4.53
CA THR A 126 -0.10 19.19 -4.63
C THR A 126 1.00 19.24 -5.71
N SER A 127 2.19 18.74 -5.35
CA SER A 127 3.31 18.53 -6.27
C SER A 127 3.43 17.08 -6.69
N VAL A 128 3.28 16.17 -5.72
CA VAL A 128 3.32 14.72 -5.94
C VAL A 128 2.12 14.10 -5.23
N LEU A 129 1.33 13.34 -5.96
CA LEU A 129 0.29 12.47 -5.43
C LEU A 129 0.81 11.03 -5.45
N ILE A 130 0.69 10.35 -4.32
CA ILE A 130 0.99 8.93 -4.19
C ILE A 130 -0.34 8.22 -3.98
N ILE A 131 -0.64 7.21 -4.80
CA ILE A 131 -1.86 6.40 -4.72
C ILE A 131 -1.51 4.94 -4.45
N ASP A 132 -2.39 4.22 -3.77
CA ASP A 132 -2.27 2.77 -3.61
C ASP A 132 -2.64 2.07 -4.93
N PHE A 133 -1.94 0.99 -5.27
CA PHE A 133 -2.36 0.11 -6.36
C PHE A 133 -3.72 -0.53 -6.04
N ASN A 134 -4.71 -0.31 -6.90
CA ASN A 134 -6.01 -0.97 -6.80
C ASN A 134 -6.55 -1.31 -8.21
N PRO A 135 -6.58 -2.59 -8.62
CA PRO A 135 -7.01 -2.97 -9.97
C PRO A 135 -8.51 -2.77 -10.22
N ILE A 136 -9.30 -2.42 -9.19
CA ILE A 136 -10.74 -2.18 -9.28
C ILE A 136 -11.05 -0.68 -9.30
N GLU A 137 -10.14 0.17 -8.81
CA GLU A 137 -10.38 1.60 -8.70
C GLU A 137 -10.25 2.29 -10.07
N ASN A 138 -11.18 3.19 -10.38
CA ASN A 138 -11.11 4.03 -11.57
C ASN A 138 -10.50 5.39 -11.21
N TYR A 139 -9.29 5.62 -11.73
CA TYR A 139 -8.48 6.83 -11.58
C TYR A 139 -8.53 7.79 -12.79
N GLU A 140 -9.47 7.65 -13.73
CA GLU A 140 -9.60 8.53 -14.90
C GLU A 140 -9.69 10.01 -14.54
N TYR A 141 -10.32 10.33 -13.41
CA TYR A 141 -10.42 11.71 -12.90
C TYR A 141 -9.06 12.36 -12.60
N LEU A 142 -8.00 11.56 -12.47
CA LEU A 142 -6.63 12.02 -12.22
C LEU A 142 -5.77 12.12 -13.49
N LEU A 143 -6.29 11.80 -14.68
CA LEU A 143 -5.50 11.87 -15.93
C LEU A 143 -5.11 13.30 -16.29
N ASP A 144 -5.98 14.26 -15.99
CA ASP A 144 -5.80 15.68 -16.29
C ASP A 144 -5.53 16.49 -15.01
N VAL A 145 -4.33 16.34 -14.47
CA VAL A 145 -3.87 17.08 -13.27
C VAL A 145 -2.50 17.69 -13.52
N PRO A 146 -2.13 18.79 -12.84
CA PRO A 146 -0.86 19.49 -13.08
C PRO A 146 0.34 18.93 -12.29
N PHE A 147 0.15 17.85 -11.52
CA PHE A 147 1.13 17.29 -10.57
C PHE A 147 1.54 15.87 -10.92
N LYS A 148 2.69 15.42 -10.39
CA LYS A 148 3.20 14.06 -10.58
C LYS A 148 2.33 13.06 -9.83
N ILE A 149 2.06 11.91 -10.42
CA ILE A 149 1.40 10.79 -9.73
C ILE A 149 2.28 9.55 -9.76
N PHE A 150 2.50 8.96 -8.59
CA PHE A 150 3.08 7.63 -8.43
C PHE A 150 2.02 6.67 -7.87
N GLU A 151 1.97 5.46 -8.41
CA GLU A 151 1.17 4.36 -7.87
C GLU A 151 2.08 3.33 -7.22
N ILE A 152 1.74 2.90 -6.01
CA ILE A 152 2.56 1.98 -5.21
C ILE A 152 1.82 0.68 -4.94
N ASP A 153 2.43 -0.45 -5.30
CA ASP A 153 1.91 -1.77 -4.90
C ASP A 153 2.48 -2.23 -3.55
N GLY A 154 1.82 -1.79 -2.48
CA GLY A 154 2.06 -2.26 -1.11
C GLY A 154 1.13 -3.38 -0.65
N HIS A 155 0.09 -3.70 -1.43
CA HIS A 155 -0.92 -4.68 -1.03
C HIS A 155 -0.49 -6.13 -1.35
N ASN A 156 0.32 -6.30 -2.39
CA ASN A 156 0.84 -7.60 -2.78
C ASN A 156 2.28 -7.80 -2.31
N ILE A 157 2.60 -9.02 -1.83
CA ILE A 157 3.99 -9.38 -1.49
C ILE A 157 4.87 -9.17 -2.72
N ILE A 158 4.51 -9.70 -3.88
CA ILE A 158 5.19 -9.39 -5.15
C ILE A 158 4.27 -8.44 -5.92
N PRO A 159 4.74 -7.27 -6.39
CA PRO A 159 3.91 -6.35 -7.16
C PRO A 159 3.23 -7.07 -8.32
N SER A 160 1.93 -6.86 -8.48
CA SER A 160 1.10 -7.58 -9.44
C SER A 160 1.66 -7.47 -10.87
N ARG A 161 2.08 -6.26 -11.27
CA ARG A 161 2.71 -5.97 -12.58
C ARG A 161 4.07 -6.66 -12.79
N LEU A 162 4.75 -7.05 -11.71
CA LEU A 162 6.03 -7.75 -11.78
C LEU A 162 5.89 -9.26 -11.65
N LEU A 163 4.79 -9.73 -11.06
CA LEU A 163 4.53 -11.15 -10.89
C LEU A 163 4.23 -11.81 -12.24
N SER A 164 3.33 -11.19 -13.02
CA SER A 164 2.89 -11.72 -14.30
C SER A 164 2.55 -10.60 -15.29
N ASP A 165 2.96 -10.80 -16.53
CA ASP A 165 2.66 -9.98 -17.70
C ASP A 165 1.26 -10.23 -18.29
N LYS A 166 0.58 -11.28 -17.82
CA LYS A 166 -0.75 -11.69 -18.29
C LYS A 166 -1.60 -12.30 -17.17
N GLN A 167 -2.89 -12.42 -17.46
CA GLN A 167 -3.79 -13.24 -16.65
C GLN A 167 -3.34 -14.71 -16.67
N GLU A 168 -3.30 -15.31 -15.49
CA GLU A 168 -2.89 -16.70 -15.30
C GLU A 168 -4.09 -17.64 -15.33
N PHE A 169 -3.95 -18.79 -16.01
CA PHE A 169 -5.04 -19.74 -16.20
C PHE A 169 -5.46 -20.44 -14.91
N GLY A 170 -4.53 -20.61 -13.95
CA GLY A 170 -4.89 -21.21 -12.68
C GLY A 170 -3.78 -21.17 -11.65
N ALA A 171 -4.10 -21.67 -10.44
CA ALA A 171 -3.18 -21.66 -9.31
C ALA A 171 -1.84 -22.39 -9.61
N SER A 172 -1.82 -23.39 -10.49
CA SER A 172 -0.61 -24.11 -10.88
C SER A 172 0.39 -23.27 -11.68
N THR A 173 -0.10 -22.32 -12.49
CA THR A 173 0.75 -21.49 -13.35
C THR A 173 1.27 -20.28 -12.57
N ILE A 174 0.40 -19.58 -11.83
CA ILE A 174 0.80 -18.44 -11.01
C ILE A 174 1.74 -18.84 -9.85
N ARG A 175 1.52 -19.98 -9.19
CA ARG A 175 2.38 -20.46 -8.08
C ARG A 175 3.84 -20.59 -8.52
N LYS A 176 4.08 -21.03 -9.75
CA LYS A 176 5.44 -21.14 -10.28
C LYS A 176 6.12 -19.77 -10.34
N LYS A 177 5.41 -18.76 -10.84
CA LYS A 177 5.90 -17.38 -10.91
C LYS A 177 6.15 -16.79 -9.52
N ILE A 178 5.25 -17.04 -8.57
CA ILE A 178 5.41 -16.60 -7.17
C ILE A 178 6.70 -17.20 -6.58
N TYR A 179 6.87 -18.51 -6.64
CA TYR A 179 8.00 -19.18 -6.01
C TYR A 179 9.35 -18.72 -6.59
N LEU A 180 9.41 -18.41 -7.89
CA LEU A 180 10.63 -17.91 -8.51
C LEU A 180 11.00 -16.48 -8.11
N LYS A 181 10.07 -15.70 -7.56
CA LYS A 181 10.25 -14.28 -7.24
C LYS A 181 10.16 -13.97 -5.75
N ILE A 182 9.56 -14.85 -4.93
CA ILE A 182 9.18 -14.51 -3.55
C ILE A 182 10.38 -14.15 -2.67
N ALA A 183 11.54 -14.79 -2.87
CA ALA A 183 12.78 -14.48 -2.16
C ALA A 183 13.16 -12.99 -2.27
N ASP A 184 12.88 -12.36 -3.41
CA ASP A 184 13.27 -10.98 -3.68
C ASP A 184 12.34 -9.95 -3.05
N PHE A 185 11.15 -10.36 -2.59
CA PHE A 185 10.09 -9.44 -2.16
C PHE A 185 9.53 -9.72 -0.76
N LEU A 186 10.04 -10.75 -0.10
CA LEU A 186 9.71 -11.07 1.28
C LEU A 186 10.81 -10.49 2.19
N TYR A 187 10.40 -9.67 3.14
CA TYR A 187 11.29 -8.93 4.04
C TYR A 187 10.81 -9.07 5.48
N GLU A 188 11.72 -8.94 6.44
CA GLU A 188 11.31 -8.72 7.83
C GLU A 188 10.77 -7.29 7.98
N PRO A 189 9.64 -7.10 8.71
CA PRO A 189 9.17 -5.77 9.06
C PRO A 189 10.17 -5.07 9.98
N ASN A 190 10.24 -3.74 9.87
CA ASN A 190 11.17 -2.92 10.66
C ASN A 190 10.75 -2.78 12.13
N GLU A 191 9.46 -2.98 12.43
CA GLU A 191 8.92 -2.91 13.78
C GLU A 191 8.64 -4.32 14.30
N PRO A 192 9.02 -4.65 15.55
CA PRO A 192 8.74 -5.96 16.12
C PRO A 192 7.24 -6.25 16.11
N PHE A 193 6.91 -7.52 15.91
CA PHE A 193 5.53 -7.98 16.00
C PHE A 193 5.08 -7.90 17.46
N VAL A 194 4.06 -7.07 17.70
CA VAL A 194 3.39 -6.93 18.99
C VAL A 194 1.90 -7.19 18.73
N PRO A 195 1.31 -8.26 19.29
CA PRO A 195 -0.10 -8.53 19.11
C PRO A 195 -0.96 -7.38 19.62
N SER A 196 -1.82 -6.87 18.76
CA SER A 196 -2.60 -5.66 18.99
C SER A 196 -4.10 -5.86 18.83
N ASN A 197 -4.49 -6.93 18.13
CA ASN A 197 -5.87 -7.21 17.77
C ASN A 197 -6.15 -8.73 17.81
N GLN A 198 -7.43 -9.09 17.63
CA GLN A 198 -7.86 -10.48 17.70
C GLN A 198 -7.16 -11.40 16.67
N ALA A 199 -6.89 -10.90 15.46
CA ALA A 199 -6.21 -11.68 14.43
C ALA A 199 -4.75 -11.95 14.82
N ASP A 200 -4.06 -10.96 15.40
CA ASP A 200 -2.70 -11.14 15.91
C ASP A 200 -2.67 -12.17 17.04
N MET A 201 -3.64 -12.09 17.98
CA MET A 201 -3.76 -13.06 19.08
C MET A 201 -4.02 -14.47 18.55
N THR A 202 -4.87 -14.62 17.53
CA THR A 202 -5.12 -15.91 16.86
C THR A 202 -3.87 -16.43 16.16
N LEU A 203 -3.05 -15.56 15.55
CA LEU A 203 -1.79 -15.98 14.94
C LEU A 203 -0.80 -16.48 15.99
N VAL A 204 -0.67 -15.78 17.12
CA VAL A 204 0.18 -16.22 18.24
C VAL A 204 -0.27 -17.57 18.76
N ASP A 205 -1.56 -17.73 19.03
CA ASP A 205 -2.14 -19.00 19.49
C ASP A 205 -1.89 -20.14 18.48
N PHE A 206 -2.05 -19.86 17.19
CA PHE A 206 -1.75 -20.83 16.14
C PHE A 206 -0.27 -21.25 16.12
N ILE A 207 0.66 -20.30 16.31
CA ILE A 207 2.10 -20.58 16.33
C ILE A 207 2.49 -21.39 17.57
N GLU A 208 1.98 -21.02 18.74
CA GLU A 208 2.35 -21.60 20.03
C GLU A 208 1.67 -22.95 20.26
N ASN A 209 0.35 -23.00 20.05
CA ASN A 209 -0.49 -24.13 20.43
C ASN A 209 -0.84 -25.03 19.24
N LYS A 210 -0.46 -24.64 18.01
CA LYS A 210 -0.68 -25.42 16.78
C LYS A 210 -2.08 -26.03 16.69
N LEU A 211 -3.11 -25.19 16.68
CA LEU A 211 -4.43 -25.64 16.21
C LEU A 211 -4.29 -26.52 14.96
#